data_AF-A0A6G1YPF7-F1
#
_entry.id   AF-A0A6G1YPF7-F1
#
_cell.length_a   1.000
_cell.length_b   1.000
_cell.length_c   1.000
_cell.angle_alpha   90.00
_cell.angle_beta   90.00
_cell.angle_gamma   90.00
#
_symmetry.space_group_name_H-M   'P 1'
#
loop_
_entity.id
_entity.type
_entity.pdbx_description
1 polymer ?
#
loop_
_entity_poly.entity_id
_entity_poly.type
_entity_poly.pdbx_seq_one_letter_code
_entity_poly.pdbx_strand_id
1 'polypeptide(L)'
;MSAKMSVFLEVIAIVTALSLIVASAFVTPAFALKRYFNCVTEIANKSGKLTLADVNSCYAKEFHGSSHASSSASTSNANGK
;
A
#
# COMPACT_ATOMS: atom_id res chain seq x y z
N MET A 1 -8.99 -45.02 9.93
CA MET A 1 -9.43 -43.99 8.98
C MET A 1 -9.12 -44.47 7.57
N SER A 2 -10.11 -44.44 6.66
CA SER A 2 -9.93 -44.93 5.28
C SER A 2 -8.85 -44.10 4.57
N ALA A 3 -7.88 -44.74 3.90
CA ALA A 3 -6.72 -44.07 3.30
C ALA A 3 -7.10 -42.89 2.38
N LYS A 4 -8.26 -43.01 1.72
CA LYS A 4 -8.89 -41.95 0.91
C LYS A 4 -9.10 -40.66 1.71
N MET A 5 -9.57 -40.75 2.95
CA MET A 5 -9.84 -39.60 3.82
C MET A 5 -8.56 -38.86 4.23
N SER A 6 -7.45 -39.58 4.41
CA SER A 6 -6.15 -38.97 4.71
C SER A 6 -5.60 -38.18 3.52
N VAL A 7 -5.76 -38.71 2.30
CA VAL A 7 -5.33 -38.01 1.08
C VAL A 7 -6.17 -36.75 0.83
N PHE A 8 -7.48 -36.79 1.07
CA PHE A 8 -8.32 -35.59 0.95
C PHE A 8 -7.91 -34.48 1.93
N LEU A 9 -7.58 -34.84 3.19
CA LEU A 9 -7.13 -33.88 4.19
C LEU A 9 -5.79 -33.24 3.80
N GLU A 10 -4.84 -34.02 3.27
CA GLU A 10 -3.57 -33.48 2.77
C GLU A 10 -3.77 -32.52 1.60
N VAL A 11 -4.59 -32.90 0.61
CA VAL A 11 -4.85 -32.04 -0.56
C VAL A 11 -5.48 -30.71 -0.11
N ILE A 12 -6.43 -30.74 0.82
CA ILE A 12 -7.06 -29.52 1.36
C ILE A 12 -6.01 -28.66 2.09
N ALA A 13 -5.14 -29.27 2.89
CA ALA A 13 -4.07 -28.56 3.59
C ALA A 13 -3.10 -27.86 2.62
N ILE A 14 -2.72 -28.54 1.53
CA ILE A 14 -1.83 -27.97 0.51
C ILE A 14 -2.52 -26.82 -0.23
N VAL A 15 -3.76 -27.00 -0.67
CA VAL A 15 -4.53 -25.97 -1.38
C VAL A 15 -4.74 -24.72 -0.52
N THR A 16 -5.07 -24.92 0.76
CA THR A 16 -5.25 -23.79 1.69
C THR A 16 -3.95 -23.05 1.96
N ALA A 17 -2.83 -23.76 2.16
CA ALA A 17 -1.52 -23.13 2.32
C ALA A 17 -1.11 -22.29 1.10
N LEU A 18 -1.28 -22.84 -0.11
CA LEU A 18 -1.01 -22.13 -1.36
C LEU A 18 -1.90 -20.89 -1.52
N SER A 19 -3.19 -21.02 -1.20
CA SER A 19 -4.14 -19.90 -1.27
C SER A 19 -3.77 -18.77 -0.32
N LEU A 20 -3.28 -19.08 0.89
CA LEU A 20 -2.84 -18.07 1.85
C LEU A 20 -1.55 -17.36 1.40
N ILE A 21 -0.59 -18.10 0.83
CA ILE A 21 0.63 -17.51 0.26
C ILE A 21 0.25 -16.53 -0.85
N VAL A 22 -0.61 -16.95 -1.78
CA VAL A 22 -1.08 -16.10 -2.88
C VAL A 22 -1.83 -14.88 -2.36
N ALA A 23 -2.75 -15.04 -1.41
CA ALA A 23 -3.48 -13.92 -0.82
C ALA A 23 -2.53 -12.93 -0.14
N SER A 24 -1.57 -13.39 0.66
CA SER A 24 -0.60 -12.51 1.32
C SER A 24 0.28 -11.73 0.33
N ALA A 25 0.64 -12.33 -0.81
CA ALA A 25 1.40 -11.66 -1.86
C ALA A 25 0.62 -10.54 -2.59
N PHE A 26 -0.72 -10.60 -2.61
CA PHE A 26 -1.56 -9.57 -3.23
C PHE A 26 -2.05 -8.48 -2.26
N VAL A 27 -2.09 -8.77 -0.95
CA VAL A 27 -2.56 -7.81 0.06
C VAL A 27 -1.59 -6.62 0.20
N THR A 28 -0.28 -6.87 0.18
CA THR A 28 0.75 -5.83 0.22
C THR A 28 0.69 -4.86 -0.98
N PRO A 29 0.69 -5.30 -2.25
CA PRO A 29 0.59 -4.40 -3.38
C PRO A 29 -0.77 -3.69 -3.44
N ALA A 30 -1.87 -4.35 -3.05
CA ALA A 30 -3.19 -3.71 -3.00
C ALA A 30 -3.24 -2.55 -1.99
N PHE A 31 -2.56 -2.69 -0.86
CA PHE A 31 -2.50 -1.64 0.16
C PHE A 31 -1.64 -0.43 -0.28
N ALA A 32 -0.49 -0.67 -0.90
CA ALA A 32 0.35 0.39 -1.45
C ALA A 32 -0.38 1.17 -2.57
N LEU A 33 -1.08 0.45 -3.45
CA LEU A 33 -1.87 1.06 -4.52
C LEU A 33 -3.01 1.93 -3.97
N LYS A 34 -3.73 1.43 -2.96
CA LYS A 34 -4.79 2.19 -2.28
C LYS A 34 -4.25 3.48 -1.66
N ARG A 35 -3.11 3.43 -0.98
CA ARG A 35 -2.49 4.62 -0.36
C ARG A 35 -2.01 5.62 -1.40
N TYR A 36 -1.44 5.14 -2.50
CA TYR A 36 -1.03 5.99 -3.62
C TYR A 36 -2.21 6.77 -4.21
N PHE A 37 -3.31 6.08 -4.53
CA PHE A 37 -4.51 6.74 -5.05
C PHE A 37 -5.10 7.74 -4.06
N ASN A 38 -5.05 7.44 -2.76
CA ASN A 38 -5.52 8.37 -1.74
C ASN A 38 -4.67 9.65 -1.69
N CYS A 39 -3.34 9.52 -1.77
CA CYS A 39 -2.41 10.66 -1.83
C CYS A 39 -2.68 11.55 -3.05
N VAL A 40 -2.79 10.95 -4.24
CA VAL A 40 -3.06 11.68 -5.49
C VAL A 40 -4.41 12.40 -5.43
N THR A 41 -5.44 11.71 -4.91
CA THR A 41 -6.79 12.28 -4.77
C THR A 41 -6.82 13.41 -3.75
N GLU A 42 -6.11 13.29 -2.65
CA GLU A 42 -6.01 14.34 -1.62
C GLU A 42 -5.40 15.63 -2.20
N ILE A 43 -4.31 15.51 -2.97
CA ILE A 43 -3.67 16.66 -3.60
C ILE A 43 -4.60 17.30 -4.63
N ALA A 44 -5.20 16.48 -5.50
CA ALA A 44 -6.16 16.98 -6.48
C ALA A 44 -7.35 17.69 -5.83
N ASN A 45 -7.85 17.18 -4.70
CA ASN A 45 -8.97 17.78 -3.97
C ASN A 45 -8.57 19.07 -3.23
N LYS A 46 -7.36 19.15 -2.66
CA LYS A 46 -6.87 20.35 -1.96
C LYS A 46 -6.47 21.47 -2.92
N SER A 47 -5.80 21.13 -4.02
CA SER A 47 -5.18 22.10 -4.92
C SER A 47 -6.00 22.37 -6.19
N GLY A 48 -7.04 21.56 -6.46
CA GLY A 48 -7.86 21.63 -7.67
C GLY A 48 -7.11 21.25 -8.95
N LYS A 49 -5.89 20.75 -8.81
CA LYS A 49 -4.96 20.42 -9.90
C LYS A 49 -4.01 19.33 -9.45
N LEU A 50 -3.56 18.53 -10.40
CA LEU A 50 -2.61 17.45 -10.17
C LEU A 50 -1.44 17.62 -11.12
N THR A 51 -0.24 17.80 -10.57
CA THR A 51 0.99 17.92 -11.38
C THR A 51 1.75 16.60 -11.40
N LEU A 52 2.67 16.47 -12.37
CA LEU A 52 3.55 15.30 -12.47
C LEU A 52 4.47 15.16 -11.25
N ALA A 53 4.84 16.27 -10.60
CA ALA A 53 5.63 16.27 -9.37
C ALA A 53 4.84 15.68 -8.19
N ASP A 54 3.55 15.99 -8.08
CA ASP A 54 2.66 15.45 -7.04
C ASP A 54 2.51 13.94 -7.17
N VAL A 55 2.31 13.46 -8.40
CA VAL A 55 2.22 12.03 -8.73
C VAL A 55 3.52 11.31 -8.36
N ASN A 56 4.68 11.87 -8.75
CA ASN A 56 5.98 11.28 -8.45
C ASN A 56 6.27 11.25 -6.94
N SER A 57 5.85 12.29 -6.21
CA SER A 57 5.95 12.36 -4.75
C SER A 57 5.10 11.28 -4.06
N CYS A 58 3.83 11.13 -4.46
CA CYS A 58 2.96 10.08 -3.94
C CYS A 58 3.46 8.67 -4.28
N TYR A 59 4.02 8.48 -5.48
CA TYR A 59 4.60 7.19 -5.89
C TYR A 59 5.83 6.84 -5.04
N ALA A 60 6.77 7.78 -4.88
CA ALA A 60 7.96 7.57 -4.06
C ALA A 60 7.61 7.25 -2.61
N LYS A 61 6.58 7.91 -2.06
CA LYS A 61 6.13 7.71 -0.67
C LYS A 61 5.64 6.29 -0.39
N GLU A 62 4.93 5.66 -1.34
CA GLU A 62 4.25 4.39 -1.10
C GLU A 62 5.00 3.17 -1.69
N PHE A 63 5.85 3.38 -2.70
CA PHE A 63 6.54 2.28 -3.41
C PHE A 63 8.06 2.27 -3.23
N HIS A 64 8.69 3.39 -2.85
CA HIS A 64 10.13 3.43 -2.57
C HIS A 64 10.35 3.64 -1.07
N GLY A 65 10.60 2.55 -0.35
CA GLY A 65 11.04 2.62 1.04
C GLY A 65 12.30 3.50 1.14
N SER A 66 12.22 4.57 1.93
CA SER A 66 13.34 5.39 2.41
C SER A 66 14.36 5.86 1.36
N SER A 67 14.19 7.06 0.80
CA SER A 67 15.30 8.01 0.49
C SER A 67 14.77 9.28 -0.19
N HIS A 68 14.03 10.10 0.54
CA HIS A 68 14.20 11.54 0.39
C HIS A 68 13.78 12.21 1.69
N ALA A 69 14.78 12.56 2.50
CA ALA A 69 14.63 13.61 3.48
C ALA A 69 14.04 14.82 2.76
N SER A 70 12.79 15.16 3.05
CA SER A 70 12.27 16.48 2.76
C SER A 70 11.69 16.98 4.06
N SER A 71 12.61 17.65 4.77
CA SER A 71 12.36 18.70 5.74
C SER A 71 11.21 19.58 5.27
N SER A 72 9.97 19.18 5.51
CA SER A 72 8.90 20.14 5.72
C SER A 72 9.12 20.67 7.12
N ALA A 73 9.98 21.68 7.20
CA ALA A 73 9.99 22.59 8.32
C ALA A 73 8.54 23.02 8.54
N SER A 74 7.94 22.52 9.62
CA SER A 74 6.79 23.12 10.25
C SER A 74 7.25 24.46 10.80
N THR A 75 7.46 25.45 9.93
CA THR A 75 7.51 26.85 10.34
C THR A 75 6.07 27.26 10.61
N SER A 76 5.59 26.94 11.81
CA SER A 76 4.45 27.61 12.42
C SER A 76 4.84 29.07 12.63
N ASN A 77 4.66 29.90 11.60
CA ASN A 77 4.74 31.35 11.73
C ASN A 77 3.44 31.82 12.39
N ALA A 78 3.40 31.78 13.73
CA ALA A 78 2.40 32.49 14.52
C ALA A 78 2.89 33.93 14.71
N ASN A 79 2.63 34.79 13.72
CA ASN A 79 2.63 36.24 13.92
C ASN A 79 1.19 36.72 13.85
N GLY A 80 0.68 37.29 14.95
CA GLY A 80 -0.72 37.67 15.05
C GLY A 80 -1.04 38.47 16.32
N LYS A 81 -0.48 39.68 16.39
CA LYS A 81 -0.99 40.88 17.08
C LYS A 81 -0.86 40.99 18.60
#